data_AF-A0A1V5QFH5-F1
#
_entry.id   AF-A0A1V5QFH5-F1
#
_cell.length_a   1.000
_cell.length_b   1.000
_cell.length_c   1.000
_cell.angle_alpha   90.00
_cell.angle_beta   90.00
_cell.angle_gamma   90.00
#
_symmetry.space_group_name_H-M   'P 1'
#
loop_
_entity.id
_entity.type
_entity.pdbx_description
1 polymer ?
#
loop_
_entity_poly.entity_id
_entity_poly.type
_entity_poly.pdbx_seq_one_letter_code
_entity_poly.pdbx_strand_id
1 'polypeptide(L)'
;MKKAGLKPVFLQGLRVTDAASMDIVEQVLNHEVNPEIVRTLEEFGCKARGIHGEHIISVVKHTATDEKTGIAMDWGYVGNVVDVDVEPIKAFLLAQIAPVITPLGRGPDKKLYNVNADEAAAAIAEKLGARKLVFLSDVPGILMNPEDPKSIASTLELAEIEELIRRGVISGGMLPKISGAIKALKAGVRKTHIIDAGLPHSLLLELFTDKGVGTEIVQ
;
A
#
# COMPACT_ATOMS: atom_id res chain seq x y z
N MET A 1 3.25 6.38 19.23
CA MET A 1 4.70 6.69 19.28
C MET A 1 5.04 7.94 20.09
N LYS A 2 4.91 9.17 19.56
CA LYS A 2 5.31 10.41 20.27
C LYS A 2 4.62 10.59 21.64
N LYS A 3 3.32 10.26 21.71
CA LYS A 3 2.55 10.27 22.97
C LYS A 3 2.99 9.17 23.97
N ALA A 4 3.58 8.08 23.48
CA ALA A 4 4.07 6.95 24.27
C ALA A 4 5.58 7.05 24.57
N GLY A 5 6.24 8.18 24.23
CA GLY A 5 7.68 8.37 24.45
C GLY A 5 8.60 7.61 23.50
N LEU A 6 8.07 6.88 22.51
CA LEU A 6 8.86 6.10 21.56
C LEU A 6 9.26 6.94 20.35
N LYS A 7 10.56 6.88 19.98
CA LYS A 7 11.10 7.53 18.78
C LYS A 7 10.97 6.60 17.57
N PRO A 8 10.37 7.04 16.45
CA PRO A 8 10.34 6.25 15.22
C PRO A 8 11.76 6.02 14.70
N VAL A 9 12.14 4.77 14.49
CA VAL A 9 13.39 4.38 13.84
C VAL A 9 13.06 3.85 12.46
N PHE A 10 13.78 4.31 11.43
CA PHE A 10 13.63 3.84 10.07
C PHE A 10 14.96 3.26 9.59
N LEU A 11 14.88 2.13 8.90
CA LEU A 11 16.03 1.47 8.30
C LEU A 11 15.65 1.14 6.85
N GLN A 12 16.43 1.68 5.89
CA GLN A 12 16.18 1.56 4.45
C GLN A 12 14.72 1.87 4.02
N GLY A 13 14.11 2.90 4.61
CA GLY A 13 12.75 3.34 4.28
C GLY A 13 11.62 2.57 4.95
N LEU A 14 11.90 1.43 5.61
CA LEU A 14 10.94 0.71 6.42
C LEU A 14 11.06 1.12 7.89
N ARG A 15 9.92 1.23 8.57
CA ARG A 15 9.88 1.54 10.00
C ARG A 15 10.26 0.29 10.80
N VAL A 16 11.32 0.38 11.60
CA VAL A 16 11.64 -0.65 12.58
C VAL A 16 10.52 -0.69 13.61
N THR A 17 9.94 -1.87 13.79
CA THR A 17 8.76 -2.08 14.65
C THR A 17 9.15 -3.08 15.74
N ASP A 18 9.53 -2.59 16.92
CA ASP A 18 9.72 -3.45 18.09
C ASP A 18 8.37 -3.92 18.69
N ALA A 19 8.39 -4.74 19.74
CA ALA A 19 7.17 -5.29 20.34
C ALA A 19 6.22 -4.19 20.85
N ALA A 20 6.75 -3.21 21.61
CA ALA A 20 5.96 -2.09 22.11
C ALA A 20 5.39 -1.22 20.98
N SER A 21 6.15 -1.08 19.90
CA SER A 21 5.71 -0.40 18.69
C SER A 21 4.60 -1.17 17.98
N MET A 22 4.68 -2.51 17.96
CA MET A 22 3.67 -3.37 17.35
C MET A 22 2.33 -3.25 18.07
N ASP A 23 2.32 -3.29 19.40
CA ASP A 23 1.09 -3.13 20.19
C ASP A 23 0.38 -1.80 19.88
N ILE A 24 1.14 -0.71 19.74
CA ILE A 24 0.60 0.60 19.36
C ILE A 24 0.08 0.60 17.92
N VAL A 25 0.81 -0.03 17.00
CA VAL A 25 0.41 -0.11 15.59
C VAL A 25 -0.89 -0.90 15.44
N GLU A 26 -1.00 -2.05 16.12
CA GLU A 26 -2.22 -2.86 16.17
C GLU A 26 -3.39 -2.04 16.70
N GLN A 27 -3.23 -1.42 17.88
CA GLN A 27 -4.28 -0.61 18.50
C GLN A 27 -4.78 0.48 17.57
N VAL A 28 -3.87 1.25 16.95
CA VAL A 28 -4.24 2.37 16.08
C VAL A 28 -4.92 1.86 14.80
N LEU A 29 -4.38 0.82 14.15
CA LEU A 29 -4.92 0.37 12.87
C LEU A 29 -6.23 -0.40 13.03
N ASN A 30 -6.29 -1.38 13.94
CA ASN A 30 -7.46 -2.25 14.10
C ASN A 30 -8.59 -1.58 14.89
N HIS A 31 -8.28 -0.71 15.86
CA HIS A 31 -9.29 -0.22 16.80
C HIS A 31 -9.61 1.27 16.68
N GLU A 32 -8.82 2.05 15.94
CA GLU A 32 -9.10 3.48 15.73
C GLU A 32 -9.37 3.77 14.24
N VAL A 33 -8.37 3.56 13.37
CA VAL A 33 -8.44 3.96 11.96
C VAL A 33 -9.43 3.12 11.15
N ASN A 34 -9.37 1.79 11.28
CA ASN A 34 -10.27 0.92 10.50
C ASN A 34 -11.76 1.15 10.85
N PRO A 35 -12.17 1.18 12.14
CA PRO A 35 -13.55 1.51 12.50
C PRO A 35 -13.97 2.93 12.08
N GLU A 36 -13.08 3.92 12.13
CA GLU A 36 -13.37 5.29 11.68
C GLU A 36 -13.70 5.34 10.18
N ILE A 37 -12.93 4.66 9.34
CA ILE A 37 -13.20 4.58 7.89
C ILE A 37 -14.52 3.86 7.63
N VAL A 38 -14.78 2.74 8.31
CA VAL A 38 -16.04 2.00 8.19
C VAL A 38 -17.22 2.90 8.57
N ARG A 39 -17.16 3.58 9.71
CA ARG A 39 -18.22 4.49 10.17
C ARG A 39 -18.47 5.61 9.17
N THR A 40 -17.40 6.22 8.65
CA THR A 40 -17.51 7.28 7.64
C THR A 40 -18.21 6.77 6.38
N LEU A 41 -17.87 5.58 5.88
CA LEU A 41 -18.54 4.99 4.73
C LEU A 41 -20.03 4.71 5.01
N GLU A 42 -20.36 4.20 6.19
CA GLU A 42 -21.74 3.95 6.62
C GLU A 42 -22.57 5.24 6.75
N GLU A 43 -21.98 6.35 7.23
CA GLU A 43 -22.61 7.67 7.29
C GLU A 43 -23.03 8.19 5.91
N PHE A 44 -22.29 7.83 4.85
CA PHE A 44 -22.64 8.13 3.45
C PHE A 44 -23.52 7.04 2.79
N GLY A 45 -24.05 6.09 3.57
CA GLY A 45 -24.99 5.06 3.09
C GLY A 45 -24.33 3.84 2.43
N CYS A 46 -23.00 3.70 2.51
CA CYS A 46 -22.30 2.51 2.03
C CYS A 46 -22.40 1.39 3.07
N LYS A 47 -22.70 0.16 2.64
CA LYS A 47 -22.54 -1.01 3.52
C LYS A 47 -21.05 -1.34 3.59
N ALA A 48 -20.37 -1.03 4.69
CA ALA A 48 -18.93 -1.28 4.83
C ALA A 48 -18.63 -2.18 6.04
N ARG A 49 -17.60 -3.02 5.96
CA ARG A 49 -17.16 -3.87 7.08
C ARG A 49 -15.65 -3.94 7.14
N GLY A 50 -15.11 -3.84 8.36
CA GLY A 50 -13.69 -4.01 8.64
C GLY A 50 -13.27 -5.48 8.51
N ILE A 51 -12.09 -5.72 7.95
CA ILE A 51 -11.37 -6.99 8.00
C ILE A 51 -10.00 -6.68 8.58
N HIS A 52 -9.67 -7.30 9.71
CA HIS A 52 -8.32 -7.21 10.23
C HIS A 52 -7.39 -8.05 9.36
N GLY A 53 -6.32 -7.42 8.84
CA GLY A 53 -5.43 -8.03 7.86
C GLY A 53 -4.82 -9.34 8.35
N GLU A 54 -4.51 -9.48 9.63
CA GLU A 54 -3.88 -10.67 10.20
C GLU A 54 -4.73 -11.95 10.13
N HIS A 55 -6.02 -11.82 9.80
CA HIS A 55 -6.89 -12.96 9.54
C HIS A 55 -6.80 -13.47 8.10
N ILE A 56 -6.30 -12.65 7.17
CA ILE A 56 -6.28 -12.97 5.74
C ILE A 56 -4.90 -12.83 5.08
N ILE A 57 -3.97 -12.08 5.67
CA ILE A 57 -2.62 -11.84 5.14
C ILE A 57 -1.62 -12.70 5.91
N SER A 58 -1.01 -13.65 5.21
CA SER A 58 0.10 -14.45 5.72
C SER A 58 1.43 -13.80 5.35
N VAL A 59 2.35 -13.71 6.31
CA VAL A 59 3.63 -13.02 6.13
C VAL A 59 4.82 -13.83 6.63
N VAL A 60 6.00 -13.46 6.16
CA VAL A 60 7.27 -13.84 6.76
C VAL A 60 7.99 -12.61 7.27
N LYS A 61 8.74 -12.76 8.36
CA LYS A 61 9.54 -11.66 8.92
C LYS A 61 10.48 -11.09 7.85
N HIS A 62 10.48 -9.78 7.70
CA HIS A 62 11.43 -9.09 6.85
C HIS A 62 12.82 -9.16 7.48
N THR A 63 13.75 -9.78 6.74
CA THR A 63 15.16 -9.88 7.12
C THR A 63 16.01 -9.54 5.91
N ALA A 64 17.01 -8.71 6.10
CA ALA A 64 18.02 -8.42 5.09
C ALA A 64 19.41 -8.45 5.73
N THR A 65 20.43 -8.62 4.89
CA THR A 65 21.83 -8.57 5.32
C THR A 65 22.47 -7.34 4.70
N ASP A 66 23.27 -6.62 5.47
CA ASP A 66 24.05 -5.51 4.96
C ASP A 66 25.12 -6.02 3.98
N GLU A 67 25.04 -5.60 2.72
CA GLU A 67 25.98 -6.02 1.67
C GLU A 67 27.43 -5.59 1.95
N LYS A 68 27.64 -4.52 2.75
CA LYS A 68 28.97 -3.98 3.06
C LYS A 68 29.55 -4.58 4.34
N THR A 69 28.72 -4.86 5.33
CA THR A 69 29.19 -5.31 6.66
C THR A 69 28.90 -6.79 6.94
N GLY A 70 28.03 -7.43 6.16
CA GLY A 70 27.58 -8.81 6.37
C GLY A 70 26.69 -9.00 7.59
N ILE A 71 26.30 -7.92 8.27
CA ILE A 71 25.50 -7.98 9.50
C ILE A 71 24.02 -8.14 9.13
N ALA A 72 23.33 -9.06 9.82
CA ALA A 72 21.90 -9.21 9.70
C ALA A 72 21.18 -7.97 10.27
N MET A 73 20.38 -7.32 9.44
CA MET A 73 19.54 -6.21 9.82
C MET A 73 18.17 -6.76 10.26
N ASP A 74 17.69 -6.26 11.40
CA ASP A 74 16.40 -6.66 11.98
C ASP A 74 15.47 -5.46 12.07
N TRP A 75 14.31 -5.56 11.41
CA TRP A 75 13.25 -4.57 11.45
C TRP A 75 12.19 -4.87 12.53
N GLY A 76 12.39 -5.93 13.31
CA GLY A 76 11.47 -6.41 14.34
C GLY A 76 10.26 -7.10 13.73
N TYR A 77 9.06 -6.61 14.05
CA TYR A 77 7.77 -7.11 13.60
C TYR A 77 7.34 -6.47 12.27
N VAL A 78 8.26 -6.42 11.29
CA VAL A 78 7.93 -6.05 9.91
C VAL A 78 7.80 -7.32 9.07
N GLY A 79 6.73 -7.45 8.30
CA GLY A 79 6.42 -8.64 7.51
C GLY A 79 6.37 -8.36 6.01
N ASN A 80 6.88 -9.30 5.22
CA ASN A 80 6.68 -9.37 3.78
C ASN A 80 5.50 -10.30 3.47
N VAL A 81 4.63 -9.93 2.54
CA VAL A 81 3.44 -10.74 2.21
C VAL A 81 3.84 -12.00 1.45
N VAL A 82 3.38 -13.15 1.94
CA VAL A 82 3.56 -14.46 1.29
C VAL A 82 2.29 -14.92 0.61
N ASP A 83 1.15 -14.75 1.27
CA ASP A 83 -0.14 -15.19 0.74
C ASP A 83 -1.29 -14.34 1.30
N VAL A 84 -2.41 -14.32 0.57
CA VAL A 84 -3.64 -13.63 0.97
C VAL A 84 -4.84 -14.54 0.72
N ASP A 85 -5.60 -14.83 1.78
CA ASP A 85 -6.93 -15.45 1.68
C ASP A 85 -7.97 -14.40 1.29
N VAL A 86 -8.39 -14.46 0.04
CA VAL A 86 -9.36 -13.50 -0.53
C VAL A 86 -10.81 -13.94 -0.37
N GLU A 87 -11.09 -15.12 0.17
CA GLU A 87 -12.47 -15.61 0.30
C GLU A 87 -13.35 -14.73 1.18
N PRO A 88 -12.89 -14.23 2.36
CA PRO A 88 -13.66 -13.26 3.14
C PRO A 88 -13.96 -11.96 2.37
N ILE A 89 -12.99 -11.49 1.56
CA ILE A 89 -13.15 -10.29 0.73
C ILE A 89 -14.25 -10.53 -0.33
N LYS A 90 -14.17 -11.66 -1.05
CA LYS A 90 -15.16 -12.03 -2.08
C LYS A 90 -16.55 -12.18 -1.49
N ALA A 91 -16.69 -12.77 -0.30
CA ALA A 91 -17.97 -12.90 0.38
C ALA A 91 -18.61 -11.55 0.68
N PHE A 92 -17.84 -10.58 1.16
CA PHE A 92 -18.33 -9.21 1.38
C PHE A 92 -18.73 -8.54 0.08
N LEU A 93 -17.89 -8.62 -0.96
CA LEU A 93 -18.19 -8.05 -2.27
C LEU A 93 -19.48 -8.64 -2.88
N LEU A 94 -19.69 -9.96 -2.76
CA LEU A 94 -20.91 -10.64 -3.22
C LEU A 94 -22.16 -10.13 -2.48
N ALA A 95 -22.03 -9.82 -1.20
CA ALA A 95 -23.11 -9.24 -0.38
C ALA A 95 -23.28 -7.72 -0.59
N GLN A 96 -22.57 -7.11 -1.55
CA GLN A 96 -22.50 -5.66 -1.77
C GLN A 96 -22.04 -4.89 -0.53
N ILE A 97 -21.08 -5.47 0.20
CA ILE A 97 -20.40 -4.86 1.34
C ILE A 97 -19.00 -4.46 0.91
N ALA A 98 -18.61 -3.22 1.16
CA ALA A 98 -17.26 -2.70 0.95
C ALA A 98 -16.32 -3.18 2.08
N PRO A 99 -15.30 -4.01 1.79
CA PRO A 99 -14.31 -4.43 2.77
C PRO A 99 -13.31 -3.30 3.04
N VAL A 100 -13.02 -3.04 4.31
CA VAL A 100 -11.96 -2.12 4.75
C VAL A 100 -10.89 -2.93 5.48
N ILE A 101 -9.70 -3.07 4.91
CA ILE A 101 -8.69 -4.04 5.36
C ILE A 101 -7.52 -3.33 6.04
N THR A 102 -7.08 -3.79 7.21
CA THR A 102 -5.84 -3.27 7.84
C THR A 102 -4.57 -3.90 7.26
N PRO A 103 -3.47 -3.15 7.13
CA PRO A 103 -2.20 -3.66 6.58
C PRO A 103 -1.37 -4.39 7.64
N LEU A 104 -1.99 -5.38 8.28
CA LEU A 104 -1.36 -6.24 9.27
C LEU A 104 -1.36 -7.68 8.76
N GLY A 105 -0.37 -8.47 9.17
CA GLY A 105 -0.23 -9.85 8.73
C GLY A 105 0.19 -10.77 9.86
N ARG A 106 -0.07 -12.07 9.68
CA ARG A 106 0.27 -13.10 10.65
C ARG A 106 1.43 -13.97 10.16
N GLY A 107 2.43 -14.11 11.01
CA GLY A 107 3.60 -14.96 10.77
C GLY A 107 3.34 -16.43 11.11
N PRO A 108 4.25 -17.34 10.68
CA PRO A 108 4.18 -18.77 11.03
C PRO A 108 4.35 -19.01 12.54
N ASP A 109 4.97 -18.07 13.25
CA ASP A 109 5.10 -18.07 14.72
C ASP A 109 3.81 -17.58 15.43
N LYS A 110 2.74 -17.37 14.66
CA LYS A 110 1.42 -16.88 15.09
C LYS A 110 1.43 -15.45 15.63
N LYS A 111 2.53 -14.71 15.47
CA LYS A 111 2.64 -13.31 15.86
C LYS A 111 2.15 -12.37 14.77
N LEU A 112 1.86 -11.15 15.21
CA LEU A 112 1.44 -10.05 14.37
C LEU A 112 2.65 -9.32 13.80
N TYR A 113 2.54 -8.89 12.55
CA TYR A 113 3.55 -8.11 11.86
C TYR A 113 2.91 -6.93 11.16
N ASN A 114 3.60 -5.79 11.20
CA ASN A 114 3.30 -4.61 10.43
C ASN A 114 3.73 -4.82 8.98
N VAL A 115 2.82 -4.59 8.03
CA VAL A 115 3.08 -4.74 6.60
C VAL A 115 3.00 -3.37 5.96
N ASN A 116 3.84 -3.13 4.94
CA ASN A 116 3.66 -1.93 4.12
C ASN A 116 2.27 -1.94 3.46
N ALA A 117 1.50 -0.86 3.60
CA ALA A 117 0.13 -0.82 3.09
C ALA A 117 0.06 -0.91 1.55
N ASP A 118 1.04 -0.34 0.83
CA ASP A 118 1.11 -0.43 -0.63
C ASP A 118 1.40 -1.88 -1.06
N GLU A 119 2.28 -2.58 -0.34
CA GLU A 119 2.56 -4.01 -0.56
C GLU A 119 1.34 -4.90 -0.25
N ALA A 120 0.65 -4.65 0.87
CA ALA A 120 -0.56 -5.38 1.23
C ALA A 120 -1.66 -5.19 0.18
N ALA A 121 -1.90 -3.95 -0.26
CA ALA A 121 -2.88 -3.64 -1.30
C ALA A 121 -2.53 -4.30 -2.64
N ALA A 122 -1.25 -4.30 -3.02
CA ALA A 122 -0.77 -4.99 -4.22
C ALA A 122 -1.02 -6.50 -4.16
N ALA A 123 -0.68 -7.15 -3.04
CA ALA A 123 -0.88 -8.59 -2.87
C ALA A 123 -2.36 -8.99 -2.85
N ILE A 124 -3.22 -8.18 -2.20
CA ILE A 124 -4.67 -8.37 -2.24
C ILE A 124 -5.20 -8.22 -3.66
N ALA A 125 -4.77 -7.17 -4.38
CA ALA A 125 -5.22 -6.90 -5.74
C ALA A 125 -4.82 -8.01 -6.72
N GLU A 126 -3.59 -8.52 -6.59
CA GLU A 126 -3.10 -9.70 -7.30
C GLU A 126 -4.00 -10.91 -7.05
N LYS A 127 -4.18 -11.30 -5.79
CA LYS A 127 -4.94 -12.53 -5.43
C LYS A 127 -6.42 -12.43 -5.76
N LEU A 128 -6.97 -11.21 -5.76
CA LEU A 128 -8.35 -10.94 -6.17
C LEU A 128 -8.52 -10.93 -7.70
N GLY A 129 -7.44 -10.81 -8.47
CA GLY A 129 -7.50 -10.58 -9.91
C GLY A 129 -8.11 -9.20 -10.24
N ALA A 130 -7.75 -8.18 -9.46
CA ALA A 130 -8.33 -6.85 -9.57
C ALA A 130 -8.04 -6.21 -10.95
N ARG A 131 -9.04 -5.52 -11.49
CA ARG A 131 -8.88 -4.80 -12.77
C ARG A 131 -8.00 -3.56 -12.62
N LYS A 132 -8.13 -2.85 -11.48
CA LYS A 132 -7.42 -1.62 -11.17
C LYS A 132 -6.97 -1.66 -9.72
N LEU A 133 -5.77 -1.14 -9.46
CA LEU A 133 -5.27 -0.81 -8.13
C LEU A 133 -4.94 0.68 -8.11
N VAL A 134 -5.45 1.41 -7.11
CA VAL A 134 -5.28 2.87 -7.02
C VAL A 134 -4.60 3.21 -5.71
N PHE A 135 -3.46 3.89 -5.79
CA PHE A 135 -2.74 4.43 -4.65
C PHE A 135 -3.08 5.91 -4.49
N LEU A 136 -3.62 6.26 -3.33
CA LEU A 136 -3.82 7.66 -2.90
C LEU A 136 -2.51 8.16 -2.28
N SER A 137 -1.88 9.16 -2.90
CA SER A 137 -0.59 9.73 -2.47
C SER A 137 -0.71 11.21 -2.14
N ASP A 138 0.31 11.74 -1.48
CA ASP A 138 0.56 13.16 -1.22
C ASP A 138 1.17 13.92 -2.41
N VAL A 139 1.28 13.28 -3.56
CA VAL A 139 1.79 13.85 -4.81
C VAL A 139 0.82 13.56 -5.94
N PRO A 140 0.75 14.42 -6.96
CA PRO A 140 -0.27 14.30 -8.00
C PRO A 140 -0.10 13.07 -8.90
N GLY A 141 1.12 12.53 -9.00
CA GLY A 141 1.48 11.37 -9.81
C GLY A 141 2.98 11.38 -10.07
N ILE A 142 3.40 10.82 -11.19
CA ILE A 142 4.78 10.82 -11.65
C ILE A 142 5.02 12.08 -12.48
N LEU A 143 5.90 12.95 -11.98
CA LEU A 143 6.32 14.16 -12.69
C LEU A 143 7.54 13.85 -13.57
N MET A 144 7.46 14.17 -14.85
CA MET A 144 8.59 14.06 -15.78
C MET A 144 9.70 15.07 -15.46
N ASN A 145 9.32 16.20 -14.84
CA ASN A 145 10.22 17.18 -14.27
C ASN A 145 9.74 17.53 -12.85
N PRO A 146 10.45 17.13 -11.78
CA PRO A 146 10.06 17.42 -10.39
C PRO A 146 9.84 18.91 -10.08
N GLU A 147 10.48 19.81 -10.83
CA GLU A 147 10.35 21.27 -10.65
C GLU A 147 9.11 21.85 -11.34
N ASP A 148 8.42 21.07 -12.19
CA ASP A 148 7.22 21.49 -12.91
C ASP A 148 6.02 20.59 -12.53
N PRO A 149 5.10 21.07 -11.68
CA PRO A 149 3.88 20.33 -11.31
C PRO A 149 2.97 19.98 -12.49
N LYS A 150 3.10 20.66 -13.64
CA LYS A 150 2.32 20.36 -14.85
C LYS A 150 2.93 19.24 -15.69
N SER A 151 4.13 18.79 -15.36
CA SER A 151 4.85 17.73 -16.07
C SER A 151 4.37 16.33 -15.71
N ILE A 152 3.16 16.19 -15.15
CA ILE A 152 2.59 14.90 -14.80
C ILE A 152 2.42 14.01 -16.04
N ALA A 153 2.93 12.80 -15.94
CA ALA A 153 2.68 11.76 -16.93
C ALA A 153 1.27 11.18 -16.69
N SER A 154 0.39 11.28 -17.69
CA SER A 154 -0.98 10.77 -17.59
C SER A 154 -1.02 9.23 -17.68
N THR A 155 -0.24 8.66 -18.59
CA THR A 155 -0.10 7.20 -18.74
C THR A 155 1.36 6.86 -19.01
N LEU A 156 1.85 5.79 -18.38
CA LEU A 156 3.18 5.24 -18.62
C LEU A 156 3.09 3.72 -18.75
N GLU A 157 3.85 3.17 -19.69
CA GLU A 157 4.09 1.74 -19.78
C GLU A 157 5.16 1.31 -18.77
N LEU A 158 5.13 0.04 -18.38
CA LEU A 158 6.08 -0.53 -17.43
C LEU A 158 7.54 -0.33 -17.88
N ALA A 159 7.81 -0.43 -19.19
CA ALA A 159 9.14 -0.20 -19.74
C ALA A 159 9.63 1.25 -19.55
N GLU A 160 8.73 2.23 -19.69
CA GLU A 160 9.03 3.65 -19.47
C GLU A 160 9.35 3.92 -18.00
N ILE A 161 8.61 3.30 -17.08
CA ILE A 161 8.88 3.40 -15.65
C ILE A 161 10.28 2.88 -15.32
N GLU A 162 10.67 1.72 -15.84
CA GLU A 162 12.00 1.15 -15.61
C GLU A 162 13.11 2.08 -16.16
N GLU A 163 12.87 2.75 -17.29
CA GLU A 163 13.78 3.77 -17.81
C GLU A 163 13.87 5.01 -16.91
N LEU A 164 12.73 5.53 -16.46
CA LEU A 164 12.66 6.71 -15.59
C LEU A 164 13.36 6.47 -14.24
N ILE A 165 13.29 5.25 -13.70
CA ILE A 165 14.06 4.84 -12.53
C ILE A 165 15.56 4.85 -12.85
N ARG A 166 15.99 4.23 -13.96
CA ARG A 166 17.41 4.19 -14.37
C ARG A 166 17.99 5.59 -14.57
N ARG A 167 17.18 6.52 -15.09
CA ARG A 167 17.56 7.93 -15.31
C ARG A 167 17.53 8.79 -14.04
N GLY A 168 17.03 8.25 -12.93
CA GLY A 168 16.89 8.96 -11.66
C GLY A 168 15.76 9.97 -11.60
N VAL A 169 14.86 9.99 -12.61
CA VAL A 169 13.66 10.85 -12.60
C VAL A 169 12.72 10.39 -11.48
N ILE A 170 12.50 9.07 -11.39
CA ILE A 170 11.81 8.45 -10.26
C ILE A 170 12.85 8.10 -9.21
N SER A 171 12.79 8.75 -8.04
CA SER A 171 13.73 8.53 -6.94
C SER A 171 13.08 8.73 -5.57
N GLY A 172 13.84 8.46 -4.50
CA GLY A 172 13.41 8.71 -3.13
C GLY A 172 12.17 7.92 -2.72
N GLY A 173 11.23 8.59 -2.04
CA GLY A 173 10.01 7.99 -1.49
C GLY A 173 9.02 7.46 -2.52
N MET A 174 9.21 7.77 -3.81
CA MET A 174 8.38 7.24 -4.89
C MET A 174 8.76 5.81 -5.27
N LEU A 175 10.02 5.39 -5.04
CA LEU A 175 10.49 4.05 -5.42
C LEU A 175 9.69 2.90 -4.76
N PRO A 176 9.38 2.93 -3.46
CA PRO A 176 8.54 1.89 -2.85
C PRO A 176 7.13 1.80 -3.47
N LYS A 177 6.51 2.94 -3.75
CA LYS A 177 5.16 3.00 -4.38
C LYS A 177 5.17 2.41 -5.77
N ILE A 178 6.16 2.81 -6.57
CA ILE A 178 6.35 2.31 -7.93
C ILE A 178 6.68 0.82 -7.91
N SER A 179 7.50 0.35 -6.97
CA SER A 179 7.78 -1.08 -6.80
C SER A 179 6.50 -1.88 -6.53
N GLY A 180 5.62 -1.40 -5.66
CA GLY A 180 4.31 -2.01 -5.40
C GLY A 180 3.42 -2.05 -6.64
N ALA A 181 3.35 -0.94 -7.39
CA ALA A 181 2.61 -0.84 -8.64
C ALA A 181 3.13 -1.81 -9.72
N ILE A 182 4.46 -1.84 -9.93
CA ILE A 182 5.13 -2.76 -10.85
C ILE A 182 4.84 -4.22 -10.46
N LYS A 183 4.95 -4.56 -9.17
CA LYS A 183 4.70 -5.92 -8.68
C LYS A 183 3.26 -6.33 -8.96
N ALA A 184 2.29 -5.47 -8.68
CA ALA A 184 0.88 -5.71 -8.99
C ALA A 184 0.63 -5.94 -10.49
N LEU A 185 1.20 -5.11 -11.36
CA LEU A 185 1.10 -5.25 -12.82
C LEU A 185 1.71 -6.56 -13.33
N LYS A 186 2.92 -6.89 -12.87
CA LYS A 186 3.61 -8.15 -13.22
C LYS A 186 2.84 -9.38 -12.72
N ALA A 187 2.05 -9.22 -11.65
CA ALA A 187 1.22 -10.28 -11.09
C ALA A 187 -0.20 -10.37 -11.69
N GLY A 188 -0.52 -9.56 -12.71
CA GLY A 188 -1.76 -9.68 -13.48
C GLY A 188 -2.85 -8.66 -13.16
N VAL A 189 -2.60 -7.69 -12.26
CA VAL A 189 -3.44 -6.49 -12.18
C VAL A 189 -3.33 -5.74 -13.50
N ARG A 190 -4.45 -5.38 -14.12
CA ARG A 190 -4.40 -4.82 -15.49
C ARG A 190 -3.83 -3.40 -15.55
N LYS A 191 -4.13 -2.60 -14.53
CA LYS A 191 -3.77 -1.18 -14.45
C LYS A 191 -3.52 -0.77 -13.01
N THR A 192 -2.50 0.04 -12.79
CA THR A 192 -2.27 0.68 -11.48
C THR A 192 -2.31 2.19 -11.63
N HIS A 193 -2.77 2.90 -10.62
CA HIS A 193 -2.90 4.35 -10.65
C HIS A 193 -2.23 4.96 -9.42
N ILE A 194 -1.54 6.08 -9.59
CA ILE A 194 -1.04 6.91 -8.50
C ILE A 194 -1.69 8.28 -8.65
N ILE A 195 -2.49 8.67 -7.66
CA ILE A 195 -3.29 9.90 -7.72
C ILE A 195 -3.18 10.70 -6.42
N ASP A 196 -3.45 12.00 -6.52
CA ASP A 196 -3.46 12.92 -5.38
C ASP A 196 -4.63 12.63 -4.41
N ALA A 197 -4.32 12.36 -3.15
CA ALA A 197 -5.29 12.23 -2.08
C ALA A 197 -5.89 13.58 -1.64
N GLY A 198 -5.16 14.67 -1.85
CA GLY A 198 -5.55 16.05 -1.49
C GLY A 198 -6.49 16.70 -2.50
N LEU A 199 -6.55 16.20 -3.74
CA LEU A 199 -7.47 16.68 -4.76
C LEU A 199 -8.89 16.13 -4.49
N PRO A 200 -9.90 16.99 -4.25
CA PRO A 200 -11.27 16.53 -4.03
C PRO A 200 -11.79 15.69 -5.21
N HIS A 201 -12.42 14.56 -4.87
CA HIS A 201 -12.97 13.62 -5.85
C HIS A 201 -11.93 13.01 -6.82
N SER A 202 -10.64 12.99 -6.47
CA SER A 202 -9.59 12.45 -7.33
C SER A 202 -9.87 11.04 -7.85
N LEU A 203 -10.42 10.15 -7.02
CA LEU A 203 -10.80 8.80 -7.45
C LEU A 203 -11.88 8.80 -8.55
N LEU A 204 -12.88 9.69 -8.46
CA LEU A 204 -13.92 9.81 -9.48
C LEU A 204 -13.35 10.40 -10.76
N LEU A 205 -12.54 11.46 -10.63
CA LEU A 205 -11.90 12.11 -11.77
C LEU A 205 -10.97 11.14 -12.50
N GLU A 206 -10.21 10.31 -11.78
CA GLU A 206 -9.31 9.32 -12.36
C GLU A 206 -10.06 8.22 -13.12
N LEU A 207 -11.15 7.71 -12.55
CA LEU A 207 -11.84 6.53 -13.08
C LEU A 207 -12.90 6.84 -14.13
N PHE A 208 -13.46 8.05 -14.11
CA PHE A 208 -14.61 8.44 -14.94
C PHE A 208 -14.34 9.63 -15.86
N THR A 209 -13.08 10.01 -16.07
CA THR A 209 -12.69 10.98 -17.11
C THR A 209 -11.64 10.40 -18.05
N ASP A 210 -11.58 10.91 -19.27
CA ASP A 210 -10.69 10.37 -20.31
C ASP A 210 -9.20 10.65 -20.04
N LYS A 211 -8.90 11.75 -19.33
CA LYS A 211 -7.52 12.17 -19.05
C LYS A 211 -6.98 11.66 -17.71
N GLY A 212 -7.86 11.39 -16.75
CA GLY A 212 -7.48 11.17 -15.37
C GLY A 212 -6.86 12.41 -14.71
N VAL A 213 -6.49 12.27 -13.44
CA VAL A 213 -5.87 13.33 -12.62
C VAL A 213 -4.50 12.94 -12.08
N GLY A 214 -4.12 11.67 -12.20
CA GLY A 214 -2.80 11.20 -11.81
C GLY A 214 -2.07 10.48 -12.93
N THR A 215 -1.29 9.47 -12.55
CA THR A 215 -0.53 8.63 -13.47
C THR A 215 -1.11 7.21 -13.49
N GLU A 216 -1.63 6.81 -14.64
CA GLU A 216 -1.94 5.41 -14.96
C GLU A 216 -0.65 4.69 -15.38
N ILE A 217 -0.42 3.49 -14.85
CA ILE A 217 0.65 2.61 -15.28
C ILE A 217 0.03 1.32 -15.83
N VAL A 218 0.48 0.93 -17.01
CA VAL A 218 0.03 -0.25 -17.75
C VAL A 218 1.22 -1.18 -18.05
N GLN A 219 0.90 -2.43 -18.43
CA GLN A 219 1.93 -3.38 -18.90
C GLN A 219 2.62 -2.88 -20.16
#